data_AF-A0A533VCN1-F1
#
_entry.id   AF-A0A533VCN1-F1
#
_cell.length_a   1.000
_cell.length_b   1.000
_cell.length_c   1.000
_cell.angle_alpha   90.00
_cell.angle_beta   90.00
_cell.angle_gamma   90.00
#
_symmetry.space_group_name_H-M   'P 1'
#
loop_
_entity.id
_entity.type
_entity.pdbx_description
1 polymer ?
#
loop_
_entity_poly.entity_id
_entity_poly.type
_entity_poly.pdbx_seq_one_letter_code
_entity_poly.pdbx_strand_id
1 'polypeptide(L)'
;MSSQPRIPINNEKYKESILTALADGDMVNVMNSAVIQPKSISDIIKETDISHTTAYRKAKWMVENGLLVIEKIVVSKDGKKFSLLKSVFKSINIKYEYDRVTVEIEQNVDVLHKVAQRIFSLDS
;
A
#
# COMPACT_ATOMS: atom_id res chain seq x y z
N MET A 1 -22.09 -0.01 -11.24
CA MET A 1 -20.82 0.45 -10.63
C MET A 1 -19.89 0.88 -11.75
N SER A 2 -19.54 2.15 -11.83
CA SER A 2 -18.56 2.64 -12.81
C SER A 2 -17.16 2.16 -12.37
N SER A 3 -16.53 1.29 -13.14
CA SER A 3 -15.15 0.87 -12.91
C SER A 3 -14.22 2.06 -13.12
N GLN A 4 -13.44 2.43 -12.10
CA GLN A 4 -12.41 3.45 -12.26
C GLN A 4 -11.35 2.97 -13.27
N PRO A 5 -10.78 3.88 -14.09
CA PRO A 5 -9.77 3.51 -15.05
C PRO A 5 -8.50 3.04 -14.33
N ARG A 6 -7.90 1.96 -14.83
CA ARG A 6 -6.59 1.53 -14.35
C ARG A 6 -5.52 2.49 -14.86
N ILE A 7 -4.52 2.72 -14.02
CA ILE A 7 -3.40 3.61 -14.32
C ILE A 7 -2.16 2.74 -14.60
N PRO A 8 -1.52 2.87 -15.77
CA PRO A 8 -0.27 2.18 -16.05
C PRO A 8 0.87 2.77 -15.23
N ILE A 9 1.73 1.89 -14.70
CA ILE A 9 2.91 2.30 -13.93
C ILE A 9 4.14 2.27 -14.84
N ASN A 10 4.66 3.46 -15.16
CA ASN A 10 5.83 3.61 -16.03
C ASN A 10 7.17 3.68 -15.25
N ASN A 11 7.13 3.92 -13.94
CA ASN A 11 8.34 3.95 -13.12
C ASN A 11 8.81 2.51 -12.80
N GLU A 12 9.96 2.11 -13.34
CA GLU A 12 10.51 0.75 -13.18
C GLU A 12 10.74 0.37 -11.71
N LYS A 13 11.32 1.27 -10.92
CA LYS A 13 11.56 1.02 -9.49
C LYS A 13 10.25 0.79 -8.74
N TYR A 14 9.20 1.54 -9.07
CA TYR A 14 7.89 1.35 -8.45
C TYR A 14 7.22 0.04 -8.91
N LYS A 15 7.38 -0.35 -10.19
CA LYS A 15 6.96 -1.68 -10.67
C LYS A 15 7.65 -2.79 -9.89
N GLU A 16 8.96 -2.71 -9.71
CA GLU A 16 9.74 -3.68 -8.93
C GLU A 16 9.24 -3.77 -7.48
N SER A 17 8.95 -2.64 -6.84
CA SER A 17 8.38 -2.64 -5.48
C SER A 17 7.01 -3.31 -5.42
N ILE A 18 6.15 -3.08 -6.41
CA ILE A 18 4.84 -3.75 -6.52
C ILE A 18 5.02 -5.27 -6.70
N LEU A 19 5.89 -5.69 -7.61
CA LEU A 19 6.17 -7.11 -7.87
C LEU A 19 6.76 -7.79 -6.62
N THR A 20 7.70 -7.12 -5.94
CA THR A 20 8.31 -7.60 -4.69
C THR A 20 7.25 -7.81 -3.62
N ALA A 21 6.33 -6.87 -3.44
CA ALA A 21 5.28 -6.99 -2.45
C ALA A 21 4.26 -8.09 -2.78
N LEU A 22 3.97 -8.31 -4.06
CA LEU A 22 3.05 -9.38 -4.48
C LEU A 22 3.68 -10.78 -4.40
N ALA A 23 5.01 -10.87 -4.44
CA ALA A 23 5.74 -12.11 -4.20
C ALA A 23 5.90 -12.44 -2.70
N ASP A 24 5.64 -11.50 -1.81
CA ASP A 24 5.76 -11.66 -0.35
C ASP A 24 4.37 -11.81 0.30
N GLY A 25 4.05 -13.03 0.77
CA GLY A 25 2.74 -13.34 1.35
C GLY A 25 2.37 -12.50 2.57
N ASP A 26 3.33 -12.07 3.39
CA ASP A 26 3.02 -11.19 4.52
C ASP A 26 2.66 -9.78 4.02
N MET A 27 3.36 -9.27 3.00
CA MET A 27 3.02 -7.96 2.42
C MET A 27 1.66 -7.98 1.73
N VAL A 28 1.31 -9.08 1.06
CA VAL A 28 -0.05 -9.30 0.52
C VAL A 28 -1.09 -9.29 1.64
N ASN A 29 -0.84 -9.98 2.75
CA ASN A 29 -1.73 -9.99 3.90
C ASN A 29 -1.90 -8.59 4.52
N VAL A 30 -0.83 -7.80 4.62
CA VAL A 30 -0.89 -6.40 5.05
C VAL A 30 -1.77 -5.56 4.11
N MET A 31 -1.59 -5.68 2.79
CA MET A 31 -2.43 -4.96 1.81
C MET A 31 -3.90 -5.34 1.94
N ASN A 32 -4.19 -6.65 2.02
CA ASN A 32 -5.55 -7.17 2.15
C ASN A 32 -6.24 -6.71 3.43
N SER A 33 -5.53 -6.71 4.57
CA SER A 33 -6.08 -6.26 5.85
C SER A 33 -6.46 -4.76 5.80
N ALA A 34 -5.69 -3.94 5.07
CA ALA A 34 -5.82 -2.49 5.04
C ALA A 34 -6.43 -1.93 3.73
N VAL A 35 -7.05 -2.76 2.87
CA VAL A 35 -7.57 -2.31 1.57
C VAL A 35 -8.92 -1.59 1.68
N ILE A 36 -9.84 -2.08 2.50
CA ILE A 36 -11.18 -1.47 2.62
C ILE A 36 -11.18 -0.34 3.67
N GLN A 37 -10.53 -0.56 4.81
CA GLN A 37 -10.48 0.39 5.91
C GLN A 37 -9.06 0.56 6.41
N PRO A 38 -8.67 1.77 6.86
CA PRO A 38 -7.35 2.00 7.43
C PRO A 38 -7.22 1.30 8.80
N LYS A 39 -6.08 0.63 9.02
CA LYS A 39 -5.83 -0.17 10.23
C LYS A 39 -4.49 0.13 10.87
N SER A 40 -4.40 -0.04 12.18
CA SER A 40 -3.11 0.07 12.87
C SER A 40 -2.27 -1.17 12.57
N ILE A 41 -0.95 -1.07 12.68
CA ILE A 41 -0.07 -2.25 12.58
C ILE A 41 -0.45 -3.28 13.63
N SER A 42 -0.89 -2.86 14.83
CA SER A 42 -1.34 -3.79 15.86
C SER A 42 -2.60 -4.55 15.47
N ASP A 43 -3.53 -3.93 14.73
CA ASP A 43 -4.74 -4.61 14.28
C ASP A 43 -4.41 -5.57 13.13
N ILE A 44 -3.53 -5.16 12.21
CA ILE A 44 -3.03 -6.03 11.13
C ILE A 44 -2.36 -7.28 11.72
N ILE A 45 -1.51 -7.14 12.76
CA ILE A 45 -0.88 -8.27 13.45
C ILE A 45 -1.91 -9.20 14.12
N LYS A 46 -3.05 -8.69 14.59
CA LYS A 46 -4.10 -9.53 15.21
C LYS A 46 -4.93 -10.29 14.18
N GLU A 47 -5.11 -9.71 13.00
CA GLU A 47 -5.91 -10.27 11.91
C GLU A 47 -5.12 -11.20 10.99
N THR A 48 -3.80 -11.23 11.14
CA THR A 48 -2.88 -12.00 10.31
C THR A 48 -1.93 -12.80 11.21
N ASP A 49 -1.29 -13.82 10.67
CA ASP A 49 -0.29 -14.61 11.42
C ASP A 49 1.13 -14.00 11.34
N ILE A 50 1.25 -12.71 11.00
CA ILE A 50 2.54 -12.05 10.83
C ILE A 50 3.11 -11.70 12.21
N SER A 51 4.35 -12.12 12.46
CA SER A 51 5.04 -11.73 13.72
C SER A 51 5.16 -10.21 13.86
N HIS A 52 5.15 -9.72 15.11
CA HIS A 52 5.26 -8.28 15.40
C HIS A 52 6.43 -7.61 14.68
N THR A 53 7.66 -8.13 14.84
CA THR A 53 8.86 -7.55 14.22
C THR A 53 8.77 -7.54 12.70
N THR A 54 8.24 -8.60 12.09
CA THR A 54 8.08 -8.69 10.64
C THR A 54 7.05 -7.68 10.14
N ALA A 55 5.90 -7.56 10.80
CA ALA A 55 4.84 -6.64 10.41
C ALA A 55 5.32 -5.18 10.42
N TYR A 56 6.01 -4.73 11.49
CA TYR A 56 6.55 -3.37 11.55
C TYR A 56 7.60 -3.11 10.46
N ARG A 57 8.54 -4.04 10.25
CA ARG A 57 9.58 -3.91 9.22
C ARG A 57 9.00 -3.82 7.81
N LYS A 58 8.07 -4.72 7.47
CA LYS A 58 7.45 -4.77 6.14
C LYS A 58 6.51 -3.60 5.91
N ALA A 59 5.67 -3.25 6.88
CA ALA A 59 4.78 -2.09 6.76
C ALA A 59 5.58 -0.78 6.57
N LYS A 60 6.69 -0.61 7.30
CA LYS A 60 7.60 0.54 7.09
C LYS A 60 8.13 0.58 5.66
N TRP A 61 8.68 -0.54 5.17
CA TRP A 61 9.19 -0.63 3.79
C TRP A 61 8.09 -0.33 2.76
N MET A 62 6.88 -0.85 2.95
CA MET A 62 5.75 -0.62 2.05
C MET A 62 5.30 0.85 2.03
N VAL A 63 5.35 1.55 3.17
CA VAL A 63 5.08 3.00 3.23
C VAL A 63 6.18 3.80 2.52
N GLU A 64 7.44 3.44 2.74
CA GLU A 64 8.60 4.08 2.09
C GLU A 64 8.59 3.87 0.57
N ASN A 65 8.04 2.75 0.10
CA ASN A 65 7.90 2.42 -1.32
C ASN A 65 6.54 2.80 -1.92
N GLY A 66 5.68 3.53 -1.20
CA GLY A 66 4.42 4.05 -1.72
C GLY A 66 3.31 3.02 -1.93
N LEU A 67 3.44 1.82 -1.37
CA LEU A 67 2.42 0.75 -1.46
C LEU A 67 1.33 0.91 -0.39
N LEU A 68 1.69 1.53 0.75
CA LEU A 68 0.78 1.91 1.83
C LEU A 68 0.92 3.41 2.12
N VAL A 69 -0.14 4.00 2.66
CA VAL A 69 -0.12 5.38 3.18
C VAL A 69 -0.56 5.43 4.64
N ILE A 70 -0.04 6.42 5.37
CA ILE A 70 -0.59 6.80 6.67
C ILE A 70 -1.81 7.67 6.40
N GLU A 71 -3.01 7.09 6.52
CA GLU A 71 -4.25 7.83 6.25
C GLU A 71 -4.55 8.80 7.41
N LYS A 72 -4.36 8.37 8.65
CA LYS A 72 -4.63 9.18 9.86
C LYS A 72 -3.75 8.76 11.04
N ILE A 73 -3.57 9.69 11.98
CA ILE A 73 -2.96 9.42 13.29
C ILE A 73 -4.08 9.52 14.33
N VAL A 74 -4.19 8.50 15.16
CA VAL A 74 -5.20 8.40 16.22
C VAL A 74 -4.51 8.46 17.57
N VAL A 75 -5.16 9.12 18.53
CA VAL A 75 -4.77 9.11 19.95
C VAL A 75 -5.75 8.19 20.67
N SER A 76 -5.22 7.16 21.33
CA SER A 76 -6.02 6.27 22.16
C SER A 76 -6.40 6.92 23.48
N LYS A 77 -7.35 6.31 24.20
CA LYS A 77 -7.84 6.80 25.49
C LYS A 77 -6.75 6.93 26.56
N ASP A 78 -5.67 6.17 26.46
CA ASP A 78 -4.49 6.21 27.34
C ASP A 78 -3.41 7.22 26.87
N GLY A 79 -3.70 8.00 25.82
CA GLY A 79 -2.79 9.01 25.28
C GLY A 79 -1.79 8.50 24.24
N LYS A 80 -1.74 7.19 23.94
CA LYS A 80 -0.80 6.67 22.93
C LYS A 80 -1.22 7.06 21.52
N LYS A 81 -0.27 7.55 20.73
CA LYS A 81 -0.45 7.86 19.31
C LYS A 81 -0.13 6.66 18.44
N PHE A 82 -0.99 6.36 17.47
CA PHE A 82 -0.73 5.32 16.47
C PHE A 82 -1.25 5.72 15.10
N SER A 83 -0.54 5.28 14.07
CA SER A 83 -0.89 5.53 12.66
C SER A 83 -1.85 4.45 12.18
N LEU A 84 -2.83 4.86 11.38
CA LEU A 84 -3.67 3.95 10.61
C LEU A 84 -3.20 3.95 9.15
N LEU A 85 -2.87 2.76 8.67
CA LEU A 85 -2.35 2.47 7.34
C LEU A 85 -3.48 2.06 6.41
N LYS A 86 -3.41 2.48 5.14
CA LYS A 86 -4.34 2.07 4.09
C LYS A 86 -3.56 1.64 2.85
N SER A 87 -4.06 0.60 2.16
CA SER A 87 -3.51 0.20 0.88
C SER A 87 -3.73 1.28 -0.17
N VAL A 88 -2.68 1.61 -0.93
CA VAL A 88 -2.77 2.50 -2.10
C VAL A 88 -3.54 1.83 -3.23
N PHE A 89 -3.50 0.50 -3.30
CA PHE A 89 -4.11 -0.27 -4.38
C PHE A 89 -5.41 -0.90 -3.93
N LYS A 90 -6.42 -0.79 -4.77
CA LYS A 90 -7.65 -1.58 -4.69
C LYS A 90 -7.57 -2.84 -5.56
N SER A 91 -6.92 -2.75 -6.71
CA SER A 91 -6.59 -3.89 -7.56
C SER A 91 -5.30 -3.63 -8.34
N ILE A 92 -4.58 -4.71 -8.68
CA ILE A 92 -3.35 -4.68 -9.46
C ILE A 92 -3.50 -5.70 -10.60
N ASN A 93 -3.19 -5.29 -11.82
CA ASN A 93 -3.07 -6.18 -12.97
C ASN A 93 -1.60 -6.21 -13.42
N ILE A 94 -1.06 -7.41 -13.54
CA ILE A 94 0.29 -7.63 -14.07
C ILE A 94 0.17 -8.50 -15.31
N LYS A 95 0.79 -8.04 -16.39
CA LYS A 95 0.92 -8.80 -17.63
C LYS A 95 2.41 -8.96 -17.95
N TYR A 96 2.81 -10.18 -18.28
CA TYR A 96 4.10 -10.45 -18.89
C TYR A 96 3.88 -10.85 -20.37
N GLU A 97 4.57 -10.18 -21.28
CA GLU A 97 4.46 -10.43 -22.72
C GLU A 97 5.80 -10.15 -23.40
N TYR A 98 6.40 -11.16 -24.03
CA TYR A 98 7.67 -11.09 -24.76
C TYR A 98 8.74 -10.20 -24.09
N ASP A 99 9.20 -10.62 -22.89
CA ASP A 99 10.24 -9.93 -22.10
C ASP A 99 9.83 -8.55 -21.54
N ARG A 100 8.52 -8.24 -21.56
CA ARG A 100 8.00 -7.00 -20.98
C ARG A 100 7.01 -7.29 -19.86
N VAL A 101 7.23 -6.69 -18.70
CA VAL A 101 6.25 -6.63 -17.60
C VAL A 101 5.52 -5.29 -17.64
N THR A 102 4.19 -5.35 -17.78
CA THR A 102 3.28 -4.20 -17.65
C THR A 102 2.52 -4.33 -16.35
N VAL A 103 2.46 -3.24 -15.59
CA VAL A 103 1.70 -3.14 -14.34
C VAL A 103 0.67 -2.04 -14.47
N GLU A 104 -0.58 -2.37 -14.20
CA GLU A 104 -1.70 -1.43 -14.15
C GLU A 104 -2.37 -1.51 -12.79
N ILE A 105 -2.73 -0.37 -12.19
CA ILE A 105 -3.34 -0.33 -10.86
C ILE A 105 -4.68 0.38 -10.87
N GLU A 106 -5.60 -0.07 -10.02
CA GLU A 106 -6.74 0.73 -9.57
C GLU A 106 -6.38 1.27 -8.19
N GLN A 107 -6.30 2.60 -8.05
CA GLN A 107 -5.97 3.23 -6.77
C GLN A 107 -7.15 3.22 -5.81
N ASN A 108 -6.87 3.27 -4.51
CA ASN A 108 -7.85 3.47 -3.46
C ASN A 108 -8.13 4.98 -3.31
N VAL A 109 -9.15 5.49 -4.00
CA VAL A 109 -9.31 6.93 -4.33
C VAL A 109 -9.68 7.85 -3.15
N ASP A 110 -9.90 7.33 -1.94
CA ASP A 110 -9.88 8.17 -0.72
C ASP A 110 -8.49 8.73 -0.38
N VAL A 111 -7.44 8.26 -1.06
CA VAL A 111 -6.04 8.64 -0.83
C VAL A 111 -5.56 9.75 -1.81
N LEU A 112 -6.38 10.11 -2.81
CA LEU A 112 -5.99 11.02 -3.89
C LEU A 112 -5.53 12.40 -3.39
N HIS A 113 -6.13 12.90 -2.31
CA HIS A 113 -5.80 14.23 -1.76
C HIS A 113 -4.41 14.30 -1.09
N LYS A 114 -3.81 13.16 -0.70
CA LYS A 114 -2.49 13.12 -0.04
C LYS A 114 -1.36 12.61 -0.94
N VAL A 115 -1.66 11.68 -1.85
CA VAL A 115 -0.64 11.12 -2.77
C VAL A 115 -0.27 12.11 -3.87
N ALA A 116 -1.22 12.93 -4.35
CA ALA A 116 -0.91 14.00 -5.30
C ALA A 116 0.23 14.90 -4.80
N GLN A 117 0.19 15.36 -3.55
CA GLN A 117 1.23 16.23 -2.99
C GLN A 117 2.61 15.56 -2.92
N ARG A 118 2.69 14.24 -2.67
CA ARG A 118 3.98 13.52 -2.58
C ARG A 118 4.57 13.18 -3.93
N ILE A 119 3.75 12.81 -4.91
CA ILE A 119 4.22 12.50 -6.26
C ILE A 119 4.70 13.78 -6.96
N PHE A 120 3.96 14.89 -6.86
CA PHE A 120 4.38 16.17 -7.44
C PHE A 120 5.66 16.74 -6.81
N SER A 121 6.01 16.36 -5.57
CA SER A 121 7.27 16.77 -4.92
C SER A 121 8.48 15.90 -5.28
N LEU A 122 8.28 14.76 -5.95
CA LEU A 122 9.37 13.87 -6.40
C LEU A 122 9.79 14.12 -7.85
N ASP A 123 9.05 14.96 -8.58
CA ASP A 123 9.35 15.39 -9.95
C ASP A 123 10.12 16.75 -9.99
N SER A 124 10.64 17.22 -8.84
CA SER A 124 11.38 18.47 -8.69
C SER A 124 12.74 18.28 -8.04
#